data_AF-A0A0X8X8W4-F1
#
_entry.id   AF-A0A0X8X8W4-F1
#
_cell.length_a   1.000
_cell.length_b   1.000
_cell.length_c   1.000
_cell.angle_alpha   90.00
_cell.angle_beta   90.00
_cell.angle_gamma   90.00
#
_symmetry.space_group_name_H-M   'P 1'
#
loop_
_entity.id
_entity.type
_entity.pdbx_description
1 polymer ?
#
loop_
_entity_poly.entity_id
_entity_poly.type
_entity_poly.pdbx_seq_one_letter_code
_entity_poly.pdbx_strand_id
1 'polypeptide(L)'
;MQPKQRRLPSWIAIPVGALLLLWASTGCDDFKPTEQATPDVESSSETQTVEDMLGRSVEIPAEVERVATVNVDAFRMTLHLDAGEKLVGIPSDMFGSRFSEDKTIEARAFDGLENTPKIGGGQPGSEISLEKIVSVEPDVFLFWAFSRGDSAEAMANRADQIQQQLGIPVIAVNTLGRDREEEQIYAEIEQAYQLMGAVLDREERASSLVEDYFTEVEQIQERIAEHRKSAAAEQGKEAQELAAPRVYMAHRSNLFNNVAFYLPIEQLDADNVATARRGRDGEISAEQLLAWDPEYIFLHTPSQTSRVAASEIGEDSSLAQISAVQDGNIYRFKGTYMGWDLATGLIDLIHMGKILYPEAFDDIDTAQRGEQILNKFYGQEGLFEHLNEQSSLLENTSK
;
A
#
# COMPACT_ATOMS: atom_id res chain seq x y z
N MET A 1 43.95 -8.38 24.51
CA MET A 1 44.35 -9.36 25.56
C MET A 1 43.40 -10.55 25.47
N GLN A 2 43.95 -11.73 25.22
CA GLN A 2 43.21 -12.97 24.98
C GLN A 2 42.35 -13.42 26.20
N PRO A 3 41.21 -14.08 25.97
CA PRO A 3 40.41 -14.68 27.03
C PRO A 3 41.00 -16.03 27.50
N LYS A 4 41.07 -16.22 28.82
CA LYS A 4 41.50 -17.45 29.49
C LYS A 4 40.46 -18.55 29.34
N GLN A 5 40.87 -19.66 28.74
CA GLN A 5 40.17 -20.94 28.74
C GLN A 5 40.04 -21.50 30.17
N ARG A 6 38.85 -22.03 30.50
CA ARG A 6 38.64 -22.98 31.60
C ARG A 6 38.15 -24.30 31.01
N ARG A 7 38.92 -25.37 31.28
CA ARG A 7 38.59 -26.78 31.04
C ARG A 7 37.74 -27.32 32.19
N LEU A 8 36.91 -28.34 31.93
CA LEU A 8 36.57 -29.51 32.79
C LEU A 8 35.50 -30.41 32.08
N PRO A 9 35.29 -31.70 32.47
CA PRO A 9 35.93 -32.83 31.81
C PRO A 9 34.97 -33.92 31.26
N SER A 10 35.60 -34.87 30.58
CA SER A 10 35.13 -36.15 30.01
C SER A 10 34.38 -37.07 30.99
N TRP A 11 33.29 -37.69 30.51
CA TRP A 11 32.67 -38.91 31.06
C TRP A 11 32.34 -39.85 29.88
N ILE A 12 33.16 -40.89 29.67
CA ILE A 12 32.91 -42.32 29.95
C ILE A 12 31.98 -42.99 28.92
N ALA A 13 32.60 -43.82 28.08
CA ALA A 13 31.98 -44.82 27.22
C ALA A 13 31.86 -46.17 27.95
N ILE A 14 30.79 -46.93 27.73
CA ILE A 14 30.71 -48.38 27.98
C ILE A 14 29.86 -49.05 26.87
N PRO A 15 30.19 -50.27 26.40
CA PRO A 15 29.86 -50.77 25.06
C PRO A 15 28.88 -51.98 25.00
N VAL A 16 28.41 -52.25 23.77
CA VAL A 16 28.13 -53.54 23.10
C VAL A 16 27.33 -54.63 23.84
N GLY A 17 26.27 -55.12 23.16
CA GLY A 17 25.67 -56.43 23.41
C GLY A 17 24.78 -56.89 22.27
N ALA A 18 25.36 -57.58 21.27
CA ALA A 18 24.64 -58.33 20.25
C ALA A 18 24.32 -59.74 20.76
N LEU A 19 23.09 -60.22 20.54
CA LEU A 19 22.77 -61.65 20.63
C LEU A 19 21.74 -62.03 19.55
N LEU A 20 22.26 -62.69 18.52
CA LEU A 20 21.54 -63.58 17.62
C LEU A 20 21.57 -64.99 18.23
N LEU A 21 20.45 -65.72 18.20
CA LEU A 21 20.43 -67.17 18.00
C LEU A 21 19.01 -67.63 17.64
N LEU A 22 18.90 -68.20 16.42
CA LEU A 22 17.78 -68.98 15.90
C LEU A 22 17.43 -70.15 16.83
N TRP A 23 16.18 -70.62 16.79
CA TRP A 23 15.84 -72.04 16.77
C TRP A 23 14.57 -72.24 15.92
N ALA A 24 14.59 -73.27 15.07
CA ALA A 24 13.54 -73.62 14.12
C ALA A 24 12.54 -74.63 14.71
N SER A 25 11.27 -74.59 14.29
CA SER A 25 10.48 -75.78 13.89
C SER A 25 9.05 -75.42 13.46
N THR A 26 8.74 -75.79 12.22
CA THR A 26 7.48 -76.37 11.69
C THR A 26 6.15 -76.16 12.42
N GLY A 27 5.18 -75.59 11.71
CA GLY A 27 3.75 -75.76 11.98
C GLY A 27 2.90 -74.90 11.04
N CYS A 28 2.35 -75.49 9.98
CA CYS A 28 1.28 -74.89 9.18
C CYS A 28 0.06 -74.65 10.06
N ASP A 29 -0.50 -73.45 10.03
CA ASP A 29 -1.96 -73.26 10.05
C ASP A 29 -2.30 -71.89 9.43
N ASP A 30 -3.25 -71.93 8.50
CA ASP A 30 -3.82 -70.78 7.80
C ASP A 30 -4.48 -69.82 8.80
N PHE A 31 -3.87 -68.65 9.00
CA PHE A 31 -4.53 -67.52 9.66
C PHE A 31 -4.15 -66.23 8.91
N LYS A 32 -5.04 -65.78 8.02
CA LYS A 32 -4.97 -64.44 7.43
C LYS A 32 -5.35 -63.41 8.50
N PRO A 33 -4.47 -62.48 8.89
CA PRO A 33 -4.88 -61.34 9.69
C PRO A 33 -5.57 -60.34 8.76
N THR A 34 -6.82 -60.02 9.06
CA THR A 34 -7.54 -58.90 8.48
C THR A 34 -6.79 -57.62 8.84
N GLU A 35 -6.24 -56.97 7.82
CA GLU A 35 -5.64 -55.65 7.88
C GLU A 35 -6.72 -54.65 8.31
N GLN A 36 -6.72 -54.29 9.59
CA GLN A 36 -7.48 -53.15 10.09
C GLN A 36 -6.81 -51.89 9.55
N ALA A 37 -7.39 -51.34 8.48
CA ALA A 37 -7.11 -49.98 8.06
C ALA A 37 -7.48 -49.04 9.22
N THR A 38 -6.45 -48.54 9.91
CA THR A 38 -6.53 -47.28 10.63
C THR A 38 -6.90 -46.19 9.62
N PRO A 39 -7.95 -45.38 9.83
CA PRO A 39 -8.11 -44.19 9.02
C PRO A 39 -7.00 -43.22 9.45
N ASP A 40 -5.94 -43.16 8.64
CA ASP A 40 -5.09 -41.99 8.58
C ASP A 40 -5.98 -40.83 8.14
N VAL A 41 -6.36 -40.00 9.10
CA VAL A 41 -6.84 -38.64 8.82
C VAL A 41 -5.67 -37.72 9.16
N GLU A 42 -4.59 -37.86 8.40
CA GLU A 42 -3.71 -36.73 8.14
C GLU A 42 -4.26 -36.06 6.88
N SER A 43 -5.13 -35.06 7.05
CA SER A 43 -5.20 -34.04 6.01
C SER A 43 -3.87 -33.28 6.12
N SER A 44 -2.85 -33.74 5.40
CA SER A 44 -1.75 -32.87 5.06
C SER A 44 -2.40 -31.73 4.27
N SER A 45 -2.67 -30.60 4.92
CA SER A 45 -2.98 -29.38 4.20
C SER A 45 -1.79 -29.19 3.26
N GLU A 46 -2.02 -29.31 1.96
CA GLU A 46 -0.96 -29.00 1.00
C GLU A 46 -0.46 -27.59 1.31
N THR A 47 0.85 -27.42 1.37
CA THR A 47 1.48 -26.12 1.62
C THR A 47 2.21 -25.67 0.38
N GLN A 48 2.35 -24.35 0.24
CA GLN A 48 3.19 -23.72 -0.76
C GLN A 48 4.15 -22.74 -0.08
N THR A 49 5.25 -22.41 -0.75
CA THR A 49 6.22 -21.43 -0.25
C THR A 49 6.17 -20.18 -1.12
N VAL A 50 6.05 -19.02 -0.49
CA VAL A 50 6.12 -17.71 -1.13
C VAL A 50 7.34 -16.94 -0.62
N GLU A 51 7.94 -16.10 -1.47
CA GLU A 51 8.95 -15.13 -1.06
C GLU A 51 8.27 -13.78 -0.83
N ASP A 52 8.38 -13.24 0.38
CA ASP A 52 7.77 -11.95 0.71
C ASP A 52 8.66 -10.76 0.35
N MET A 53 8.13 -9.53 0.49
CA MET A 53 8.85 -8.31 0.09
C MET A 53 10.01 -7.92 1.04
N LEU A 54 10.29 -8.73 2.06
CA LEU A 54 11.47 -8.60 2.91
C LEU A 54 12.51 -9.70 2.63
N GLY A 55 12.30 -10.48 1.56
CA GLY A 55 13.19 -11.56 1.13
C GLY A 55 13.08 -12.82 1.99
N ARG A 56 11.99 -12.99 2.74
CA ARG A 56 11.75 -14.18 3.57
C ARG A 56 10.99 -15.23 2.77
N SER A 57 11.41 -16.48 2.87
CA SER A 57 10.62 -17.62 2.38
C SER A 57 9.62 -18.04 3.46
N VAL A 58 8.33 -17.96 3.16
CA VAL A 58 7.23 -18.23 4.09
C VAL A 58 6.41 -19.40 3.54
N GLU A 59 6.27 -20.46 4.34
CA GLU A 59 5.37 -21.58 4.05
C GLU A 59 3.94 -21.19 4.46
N ILE A 60 3.00 -21.33 3.52
CA ILE A 60 1.59 -20.99 3.69
C ILE A 60 0.72 -22.18 3.23
N PRO A 61 -0.55 -22.27 3.67
CA PRO A 61 -1.49 -23.22 3.07
C PRO A 61 -1.59 -23.02 1.55
N ALA A 62 -1.76 -24.10 0.79
CA ALA A 62 -1.97 -24.06 -0.65
C ALA A 62 -3.25 -23.29 -1.00
N GLU A 63 -4.28 -23.40 -0.16
CA GLU A 63 -5.51 -22.62 -0.25
C GLU A 63 -5.63 -21.71 0.98
N VAL A 64 -5.58 -20.40 0.76
CA VAL A 64 -5.76 -19.38 1.82
C VAL A 64 -7.21 -18.87 1.75
N GLU A 65 -7.98 -19.09 2.82
CA GLU A 65 -9.39 -18.71 2.90
C GLU A 65 -9.65 -17.64 3.96
N ARG A 66 -8.73 -17.48 4.92
CA ARG A 66 -8.88 -16.57 6.07
C ARG A 66 -7.66 -15.66 6.19
N VAL A 67 -7.84 -14.39 5.85
CA VAL A 67 -6.81 -13.37 5.85
C VAL A 67 -7.09 -12.37 6.95
N ALA A 68 -6.07 -12.09 7.77
CA ALA A 68 -6.10 -10.98 8.72
C ALA A 68 -5.01 -9.97 8.39
N THR A 69 -5.30 -8.68 8.54
CA THR A 69 -4.29 -7.65 8.36
C THR A 69 -4.54 -6.38 9.16
N VAL A 70 -3.44 -5.78 9.60
CA VAL A 70 -3.38 -4.39 10.10
C VAL A 70 -2.74 -3.46 9.06
N ASN A 71 -2.39 -4.01 7.89
CA ASN A 71 -1.80 -3.32 6.77
C ASN A 71 -2.89 -2.82 5.82
N VAL A 72 -3.02 -1.49 5.72
CA VAL A 72 -4.06 -0.87 4.89
C VAL A 72 -3.80 -1.12 3.41
N ASP A 73 -2.54 -1.13 2.98
CA ASP A 73 -2.18 -1.47 1.60
C ASP A 73 -2.56 -2.92 1.29
N ALA A 74 -2.23 -3.85 2.19
CA ALA A 74 -2.58 -5.27 2.04
C ALA A 74 -4.10 -5.49 2.04
N PHE A 75 -4.82 -4.81 2.94
CA PHE A 75 -6.28 -4.80 2.98
C PHE A 75 -6.86 -4.35 1.63
N ARG A 76 -6.39 -3.23 1.07
CA ARG A 76 -6.82 -2.76 -0.25
C ARG A 76 -6.49 -3.74 -1.36
N MET A 77 -5.28 -4.30 -1.38
CA MET A 77 -4.91 -5.30 -2.38
C MET A 77 -5.83 -6.52 -2.31
N THR A 78 -6.21 -6.98 -1.12
CA THR A 78 -7.19 -8.07 -0.97
C THR A 78 -8.56 -7.69 -1.58
N LEU A 79 -8.99 -6.44 -1.41
CA LEU A 79 -10.22 -5.96 -2.05
C LEU A 79 -10.08 -5.83 -3.57
N HIS A 80 -8.96 -5.29 -4.05
CA HIS A 80 -8.70 -5.14 -5.48
C HIS A 80 -8.67 -6.47 -6.23
N LEU A 81 -8.16 -7.50 -5.57
CA LEU A 81 -8.04 -8.84 -6.11
C LEU A 81 -9.33 -9.67 -5.97
N ASP A 82 -10.47 -9.03 -5.69
CA ASP A 82 -11.77 -9.70 -5.56
C ASP A 82 -11.70 -10.87 -4.56
N ALA A 83 -11.06 -10.62 -3.40
CA ALA A 83 -10.86 -11.58 -2.33
C ALA A 83 -11.30 -11.01 -0.96
N GLY A 84 -12.17 -9.99 -0.96
CA GLY A 84 -12.65 -9.31 0.25
C GLY A 84 -13.40 -10.23 1.21
N GLU A 85 -14.05 -11.28 0.71
CA GLU A 85 -14.72 -12.32 1.49
C GLU A 85 -13.76 -13.14 2.36
N LYS A 86 -12.48 -13.19 2.00
CA LYS A 86 -11.44 -13.89 2.78
C LYS A 86 -11.02 -13.09 4.02
N LEU A 87 -11.41 -11.82 4.15
CA LEU A 87 -11.00 -10.97 5.27
C LEU A 87 -11.74 -11.33 6.56
N VAL A 88 -11.00 -11.84 7.55
CA VAL A 88 -11.52 -12.20 8.88
C VAL A 88 -11.07 -11.22 9.96
N GLY A 89 -10.13 -10.33 9.65
CA GLY A 89 -9.71 -9.25 10.54
C GLY A 89 -9.08 -8.09 9.77
N ILE A 90 -9.56 -6.86 10.03
CA ILE A 90 -9.23 -5.67 9.23
C ILE A 90 -8.68 -4.51 10.07
N PRO A 91 -8.03 -3.50 9.43
CA PRO A 91 -7.61 -2.28 10.09
C PRO A 91 -8.78 -1.50 10.71
N SER A 92 -8.52 -0.80 11.82
CA SER A 92 -9.58 -0.16 12.61
C SER A 92 -10.10 1.17 12.05
N ASP A 93 -9.32 1.81 11.19
CA ASP A 93 -9.52 3.17 10.66
C ASP A 93 -10.33 3.23 9.35
N MET A 94 -10.80 2.08 8.85
CA MET A 94 -11.56 1.99 7.59
C MET A 94 -13.04 2.42 7.72
N PHE A 95 -13.56 2.54 8.94
CA PHE A 95 -14.98 2.84 9.21
C PHE A 95 -15.13 4.12 10.03
N GLY A 96 -14.42 5.16 9.58
CA GLY A 96 -14.22 6.39 10.33
C GLY A 96 -12.91 6.36 11.11
N SER A 97 -12.31 7.53 11.25
CA SER A 97 -11.08 7.78 12.00
C SER A 97 -11.33 8.84 13.08
N ARG A 98 -10.31 9.17 13.87
CA ARG A 98 -10.39 10.35 14.78
C ARG A 98 -10.66 11.68 14.06
N PHE A 99 -10.69 11.68 12.72
CA PHE A 99 -10.85 12.87 11.90
C PHE A 99 -12.19 12.91 11.17
N SER A 100 -12.73 11.80 10.67
CA SER A 100 -14.02 11.75 9.96
C SER A 100 -14.81 10.51 10.38
N GLU A 101 -16.13 10.64 10.47
CA GLU A 101 -17.06 9.53 10.72
C GLU A 101 -17.54 8.85 9.41
N ASP A 102 -17.12 9.37 8.25
CA ASP A 102 -17.52 8.84 6.95
C ASP A 102 -16.85 7.49 6.66
N LYS A 103 -17.59 6.59 6.01
CA LYS A 103 -17.02 5.33 5.48
C LYS A 103 -15.95 5.67 4.43
N THR A 104 -14.83 4.95 4.41
CA THR A 104 -13.87 5.09 3.30
C THR A 104 -14.45 4.47 2.01
N ILE A 105 -13.77 4.65 0.86
CA ILE A 105 -14.20 4.04 -0.41
C ILE A 105 -14.28 2.53 -0.28
N GLU A 106 -13.27 1.93 0.34
CA GLU A 106 -13.16 0.49 0.61
C GLU A 106 -14.36 -0.03 1.40
N ALA A 107 -14.74 0.68 2.46
CA ALA A 107 -15.89 0.37 3.31
C ALA A 107 -17.25 0.58 2.61
N ARG A 108 -17.29 1.33 1.51
CA ARG A 108 -18.48 1.53 0.69
C ARG A 108 -18.55 0.55 -0.49
N ALA A 109 -17.39 0.10 -0.99
CA ALA A 109 -17.27 -0.85 -2.09
C ALA A 109 -17.66 -2.29 -1.71
N PHE A 110 -17.61 -2.65 -0.43
CA PHE A 110 -17.91 -4.03 -0.02
C PHE A 110 -18.90 -4.05 1.14
N ASP A 111 -20.11 -4.50 0.82
CA ASP A 111 -21.14 -4.75 1.82
C ASP A 111 -20.70 -5.82 2.82
N GLY A 112 -20.90 -5.56 4.11
CA GLY A 112 -20.63 -6.52 5.17
C GLY A 112 -19.24 -6.41 5.79
N LEU A 113 -18.31 -5.64 5.22
CA LEU A 113 -17.02 -5.36 5.85
C LEU A 113 -17.16 -4.71 7.23
N GLU A 114 -18.26 -4.00 7.51
CA GLU A 114 -18.53 -3.45 8.85
C GLU A 114 -18.71 -4.53 9.93
N ASN A 115 -19.04 -5.76 9.51
CA ASN A 115 -19.19 -6.91 10.40
C ASN A 115 -17.85 -7.64 10.64
N THR A 116 -16.83 -7.35 9.84
CA THR A 116 -15.51 -7.96 9.99
C THR A 116 -14.80 -7.39 11.24
N PRO A 117 -14.26 -8.25 12.12
CA PRO A 117 -13.55 -7.80 13.32
C PRO A 117 -12.42 -6.81 13.03
N LYS A 118 -12.39 -5.71 13.80
CA LYS A 118 -11.33 -4.70 13.76
C LYS A 118 -10.21 -5.10 14.73
N ILE A 119 -9.07 -5.50 14.18
CA ILE A 119 -7.99 -6.15 14.96
C ILE A 119 -6.88 -5.18 15.39
N GLY A 120 -6.97 -3.90 15.01
CA GLY A 120 -6.03 -2.84 15.37
C GLY A 120 -5.46 -2.13 14.14
N GLY A 121 -4.36 -1.40 14.32
CA GLY A 121 -3.62 -0.80 13.21
C GLY A 121 -4.24 0.46 12.58
N GLY A 122 -3.78 0.77 11.37
CA GLY A 122 -4.17 1.94 10.56
C GLY A 122 -3.02 2.89 10.18
N GLN A 123 -1.87 2.75 10.85
CA GLN A 123 -0.64 3.48 10.49
C GLN A 123 0.58 2.55 10.62
N PRO A 124 1.58 2.68 9.72
CA PRO A 124 2.84 1.95 9.83
C PRO A 124 3.47 2.11 11.22
N GLY A 125 3.89 1.00 11.83
CA GLY A 125 4.55 1.00 13.15
C GLY A 125 3.61 1.05 14.36
N SER A 126 2.28 1.05 14.16
CA SER A 126 1.32 0.93 15.26
C SER A 126 1.50 -0.38 16.04
N GLU A 127 1.09 -0.39 17.31
CA GLU A 127 1.11 -1.59 18.14
C GLU A 127 0.15 -2.66 17.57
N ILE A 128 0.61 -3.90 17.55
CA ILE A 128 -0.12 -5.04 16.99
C ILE A 128 -0.62 -5.90 18.15
N SER A 129 -1.93 -6.10 18.24
CA SER A 129 -2.53 -6.97 19.24
C SER A 129 -2.58 -8.41 18.73
N LEU A 130 -1.64 -9.23 19.18
CA LEU A 130 -1.55 -10.63 18.77
C LEU A 130 -2.78 -11.44 19.21
N GLU A 131 -3.33 -11.16 20.39
CA GLU A 131 -4.54 -11.80 20.90
C GLU A 131 -5.74 -11.57 19.97
N LYS A 132 -5.91 -10.34 19.47
CA LYS A 132 -6.97 -10.02 18.50
C LYS A 132 -6.78 -10.76 17.18
N ILE A 133 -5.54 -10.88 16.70
CA ILE A 133 -5.23 -11.62 15.47
C ILE A 133 -5.56 -13.10 15.64
N VAL A 134 -5.08 -13.73 16.72
CA VAL A 134 -5.37 -15.15 16.99
C VAL A 134 -6.87 -15.40 17.15
N SER A 135 -7.61 -14.46 17.76
CA SER A 135 -9.07 -14.61 17.99
C SER A 135 -9.92 -14.69 16.72
N VAL A 136 -9.38 -14.25 15.58
CA VAL A 136 -10.06 -14.33 14.28
C VAL A 136 -9.61 -15.53 13.45
N GLU A 137 -8.75 -16.39 14.02
CA GLU A 137 -8.28 -17.66 13.45
C GLU A 137 -7.89 -17.57 11.96
N PRO A 138 -6.96 -16.68 11.55
CA PRO A 138 -6.59 -16.52 10.15
C PRO A 138 -5.59 -17.60 9.71
N ASP A 139 -5.63 -17.95 8.42
CA ASP A 139 -4.67 -18.83 7.75
C ASP A 139 -3.34 -18.11 7.53
N VAL A 140 -3.40 -16.82 7.19
CA VAL A 140 -2.22 -15.95 7.00
C VAL A 140 -2.46 -14.57 7.60
N PHE A 141 -1.39 -13.97 8.12
CA PHE A 141 -1.40 -12.58 8.57
C PHE A 141 -0.53 -11.69 7.66
N LEU A 142 -1.12 -10.65 7.09
CA LEU A 142 -0.41 -9.72 6.22
C LEU A 142 0.15 -8.54 7.03
N PHE A 143 1.47 -8.38 6.97
CA PHE A 143 2.25 -7.43 7.74
C PHE A 143 2.85 -6.34 6.83
N TRP A 144 3.09 -5.14 7.39
CA TRP A 144 3.75 -4.06 6.66
C TRP A 144 5.22 -4.40 6.40
N ALA A 145 5.65 -4.43 5.14
CA ALA A 145 7.08 -4.48 4.79
C ALA A 145 7.81 -3.14 4.98
N PHE A 146 7.18 -2.14 5.63
CA PHE A 146 7.73 -0.80 5.81
C PHE A 146 7.47 -0.21 7.20
N SER A 147 8.45 0.55 7.69
CA SER A 147 8.38 1.36 8.91
C SER A 147 9.24 2.63 8.75
N ARG A 148 8.84 3.73 9.39
CA ARG A 148 9.63 4.95 9.44
C ARG A 148 10.77 4.79 10.46
N GLY A 149 11.87 4.17 10.03
CA GLY A 149 13.14 4.15 10.79
C GLY A 149 13.83 2.80 10.91
N ASP A 150 13.12 1.69 10.68
CA ASP A 150 13.70 0.34 10.78
C ASP A 150 14.40 -0.06 9.48
N SER A 151 15.47 -0.87 9.49
CA SER A 151 16.01 -1.43 8.25
C SER A 151 15.08 -2.54 7.69
N ALA A 152 15.25 -2.94 6.43
CA ALA A 152 14.58 -4.12 5.86
C ALA A 152 14.82 -5.38 6.73
N GLU A 153 16.06 -5.60 7.15
CA GLU A 153 16.44 -6.70 8.05
C GLU A 153 15.75 -6.60 9.42
N ALA A 154 15.64 -5.41 10.00
CA ALA A 154 14.92 -5.21 11.27
C ALA A 154 13.43 -5.55 11.13
N MET A 155 12.81 -5.18 10.00
CA MET A 155 11.43 -5.54 9.69
C MET A 155 11.26 -7.05 9.47
N ALA A 156 12.20 -7.70 8.78
CA ALA A 156 12.17 -9.14 8.54
C ALA A 156 12.22 -9.91 9.87
N ASN A 157 13.16 -9.54 10.74
CA ASN A 157 13.28 -10.11 12.09
C ASN A 157 12.00 -9.89 12.93
N ARG A 158 11.37 -8.71 12.81
CA ARG A 158 10.11 -8.42 13.51
C ARG A 158 8.97 -9.30 12.99
N ALA A 159 8.89 -9.49 11.68
CA ALA A 159 7.87 -10.34 11.09
C ALA A 159 8.06 -11.82 11.48
N ASP A 160 9.30 -12.31 11.59
CA ASP A 160 9.60 -13.66 12.11
C ASP A 160 9.20 -13.83 13.57
N GLN A 161 9.45 -12.81 14.40
CA GLN A 161 9.02 -12.82 15.80
C GLN A 161 7.50 -12.87 15.93
N ILE A 162 6.77 -12.08 15.12
CA ILE A 162 5.31 -12.10 15.10
C ILE A 162 4.81 -13.48 14.64
N GLN A 163 5.40 -14.05 13.58
CA GLN A 163 5.07 -15.40 13.10
C GLN A 163 5.24 -16.45 14.19
N GLN A 164 6.37 -16.44 14.90
CA GLN A 164 6.63 -17.37 16.01
C GLN A 164 5.62 -17.21 17.15
N GLN A 165 5.20 -15.98 17.45
CA GLN A 165 4.27 -15.69 18.55
C GLN A 165 2.83 -16.04 18.21
N LEU A 166 2.41 -15.83 16.95
CA LEU A 166 1.06 -16.16 16.49
C LEU A 166 0.90 -17.65 16.17
N GLY A 167 1.97 -18.32 15.73
CA GLY A 167 1.91 -19.70 15.26
C GLY A 167 1.22 -19.87 13.90
N ILE A 168 1.08 -18.78 13.13
CA ILE A 168 0.53 -18.75 11.77
C ILE A 168 1.52 -18.04 10.83
N PRO A 169 1.50 -18.33 9.52
CA PRO A 169 2.31 -17.63 8.54
C PRO A 169 2.10 -16.11 8.55
N VAL A 170 3.20 -15.35 8.49
CA VAL A 170 3.20 -13.90 8.38
C VAL A 170 3.88 -13.50 7.09
N ILE A 171 3.19 -12.75 6.24
CA ILE A 171 3.70 -12.32 4.93
C ILE A 171 3.90 -10.81 4.96
N ALA A 172 5.12 -10.35 4.70
CA ALA A 172 5.41 -8.92 4.65
C ALA A 172 5.20 -8.38 3.23
N VAL A 173 4.32 -7.40 3.09
CA VAL A 173 3.95 -6.79 1.81
C VAL A 173 3.76 -5.30 1.98
N ASN A 174 4.00 -4.52 0.93
CA ASN A 174 3.75 -3.09 0.90
C ASN A 174 3.72 -2.57 -0.55
N THR A 175 2.89 -1.59 -0.88
CA THR A 175 2.86 -1.05 -2.26
C THR A 175 3.82 0.12 -2.48
N LEU A 176 4.24 0.79 -1.40
CA LEU A 176 5.17 1.90 -1.48
C LEU A 176 6.10 1.96 -0.26
N GLY A 177 7.38 1.65 -0.47
CA GLY A 177 8.42 1.57 0.53
C GLY A 177 9.13 2.90 0.82
N ARG A 178 10.46 2.84 0.88
CA ARG A 178 11.34 4.01 1.12
C ARG A 178 11.72 4.73 -0.15
N ASP A 179 11.67 4.01 -1.26
CA ASP A 179 12.14 4.47 -2.54
C ASP A 179 11.32 5.63 -3.06
N ARG A 180 12.02 6.50 -3.78
CA ARG A 180 11.51 7.75 -4.37
C ARG A 180 11.84 7.83 -5.85
N GLU A 181 12.49 6.80 -6.37
CA GLU A 181 12.78 6.64 -7.79
C GLU A 181 11.64 5.84 -8.40
N GLU A 182 11.06 6.39 -9.47
CA GLU A 182 9.84 5.87 -10.09
C GLU A 182 9.96 4.40 -10.50
N GLU A 183 11.08 4.02 -11.14
CA GLU A 183 11.34 2.64 -11.57
C GLU A 183 11.32 1.63 -10.40
N GLN A 184 11.87 2.01 -9.25
CA GLN A 184 11.89 1.13 -8.06
C GLN A 184 10.50 1.03 -7.45
N ILE A 185 9.73 2.12 -7.44
CA ILE A 185 8.35 2.11 -6.96
C ILE A 185 7.48 1.23 -7.84
N TYR A 186 7.66 1.27 -9.16
CA TYR A 186 6.92 0.41 -10.09
C TYR A 186 7.24 -1.06 -9.85
N ALA A 187 8.52 -1.40 -9.66
CA ALA A 187 8.94 -2.76 -9.29
C ALA A 187 8.33 -3.20 -7.94
N GLU A 188 8.24 -2.32 -6.94
CA GLU A 188 7.58 -2.63 -5.66
C GLU A 188 6.08 -2.89 -5.84
N ILE A 189 5.39 -2.10 -6.65
CA ILE A 189 3.96 -2.29 -6.96
C ILE A 189 3.75 -3.64 -7.65
N GLU A 190 4.53 -3.95 -8.68
CA GLU A 190 4.47 -5.24 -9.39
C GLU A 190 4.68 -6.41 -8.42
N GLN A 191 5.75 -6.35 -7.62
CA GLN A 191 6.08 -7.40 -6.67
C GLN A 191 4.98 -7.59 -5.62
N ALA A 192 4.40 -6.50 -5.11
CA ALA A 192 3.33 -6.56 -4.12
C ALA A 192 2.08 -7.26 -4.66
N TYR A 193 1.64 -6.89 -5.87
CA TYR A 193 0.46 -7.50 -6.50
C TYR A 193 0.73 -8.93 -6.95
N GLN A 194 1.92 -9.26 -7.45
CA GLN A 194 2.30 -10.64 -7.77
C GLN A 194 2.27 -11.52 -6.52
N LEU A 195 2.87 -11.06 -5.41
CA LEU A 195 2.85 -11.77 -4.14
C LEU A 195 1.41 -11.96 -3.64
N MET A 196 0.60 -10.90 -3.62
CA MET A 196 -0.78 -10.97 -3.17
C MET A 196 -1.65 -11.84 -4.08
N GLY A 197 -1.41 -11.82 -5.39
CA GLY A 197 -2.04 -12.71 -6.36
C GLY A 197 -1.75 -14.17 -6.04
N ALA A 198 -0.49 -14.54 -5.82
CA ALA A 198 -0.11 -15.91 -5.47
C ALA A 198 -0.66 -16.36 -4.11
N VAL A 199 -0.70 -15.46 -3.12
CA VAL A 199 -1.23 -15.77 -1.78
C VAL A 199 -2.75 -15.97 -1.81
N LEU A 200 -3.47 -15.25 -2.65
CA LEU A 200 -4.94 -15.23 -2.67
C LEU A 200 -5.56 -16.10 -3.77
N ASP A 201 -4.74 -16.71 -4.63
CA ASP A 201 -5.14 -17.43 -5.87
C ASP A 201 -5.85 -16.48 -6.85
N ARG A 202 -5.18 -15.36 -7.16
CA ARG A 202 -5.70 -14.21 -7.94
C ARG A 202 -4.64 -13.60 -8.87
N GLU A 203 -3.72 -14.40 -9.38
CA GLU A 203 -2.58 -13.97 -10.19
C GLU A 203 -3.01 -13.26 -11.48
N GLU A 204 -3.99 -13.81 -12.21
CA GLU A 204 -4.49 -13.19 -13.46
C GLU A 204 -5.09 -11.80 -13.18
N ARG A 205 -5.88 -11.68 -12.11
CA ARG A 205 -6.48 -10.41 -11.67
C ARG A 205 -5.41 -9.41 -11.26
N ALA A 206 -4.39 -9.86 -10.52
CA ALA A 206 -3.28 -9.04 -10.10
C ALA A 206 -2.48 -8.50 -11.29
N SER A 207 -2.12 -9.37 -12.25
CA SER A 207 -1.39 -8.97 -13.45
C SER A 207 -2.20 -7.98 -14.29
N SER A 208 -3.50 -8.24 -14.51
CA SER A 208 -4.35 -7.31 -15.27
C SER A 208 -4.43 -5.93 -14.62
N LEU A 209 -4.67 -5.85 -13.31
CA LEU A 209 -4.80 -4.55 -12.64
C LEU A 209 -3.51 -3.71 -12.69
N VAL A 210 -2.36 -4.37 -12.59
CA VAL A 210 -1.05 -3.70 -12.65
C VAL A 210 -0.73 -3.25 -14.08
N GLU A 211 -0.97 -4.09 -15.08
CA GLU A 211 -0.84 -3.71 -16.50
C GLU A 211 -1.71 -2.51 -16.84
N ASP A 212 -2.96 -2.54 -16.37
CA ASP A 212 -3.91 -1.45 -16.55
C ASP A 212 -3.44 -0.16 -15.86
N TYR A 213 -2.93 -0.25 -14.63
CA TYR A 213 -2.37 0.90 -13.92
C TYR A 213 -1.23 1.56 -14.70
N PHE A 214 -0.25 0.77 -15.16
CA PHE A 214 0.89 1.33 -15.89
C PHE A 214 0.52 1.85 -17.27
N THR A 215 -0.43 1.19 -17.94
CA THR A 215 -0.96 1.68 -19.23
C THR A 215 -1.60 3.06 -19.08
N GLU A 216 -2.37 3.28 -18.01
CA GLU A 216 -2.95 4.61 -17.73
C GLU A 216 -1.89 5.66 -17.45
N VAL A 217 -0.88 5.32 -16.64
CA VAL A 217 0.23 6.23 -16.33
C VAL A 217 1.01 6.60 -17.58
N GLU A 218 1.37 5.63 -18.42
CA GLU A 218 2.10 5.85 -19.66
C GLU A 218 1.32 6.78 -20.60
N GLN A 219 0.03 6.52 -20.81
CA GLN A 219 -0.83 7.37 -21.65
C GLN A 219 -0.89 8.82 -21.15
N ILE A 220 -0.92 9.02 -19.82
CA ILE A 220 -0.92 10.36 -19.22
C ILE A 220 0.43 11.05 -19.42
N GLN A 221 1.53 10.35 -19.17
CA GLN A 221 2.89 10.86 -19.38
C GLN A 221 3.14 11.22 -20.85
N GLU A 222 2.70 10.39 -21.78
CA GLU A 222 2.78 10.65 -23.22
C GLU A 222 2.01 11.90 -23.62
N ARG A 223 0.76 12.06 -23.15
CA ARG A 223 -0.05 13.26 -23.40
C ARG A 223 0.65 14.54 -22.94
N ILE A 224 1.26 14.51 -21.76
CA ILE A 224 1.98 15.66 -21.20
C ILE A 224 3.25 15.94 -22.02
N ALA A 225 4.01 14.91 -22.38
CA ALA A 225 5.21 15.04 -23.19
C ALA A 225 4.89 15.64 -24.58
N GLU A 226 3.83 15.18 -25.23
CA GLU A 226 3.37 15.71 -26.52
C GLU A 226 2.91 17.17 -26.41
N HIS A 227 2.13 17.50 -25.38
CA HIS A 227 1.69 18.87 -25.12
C HIS A 227 2.88 19.81 -24.88
N ARG A 228 3.83 19.45 -24.01
CA ARG A 228 5.04 20.23 -23.73
C ARG A 228 5.89 20.41 -24.99
N LYS A 229 6.02 19.37 -25.82
CA LYS A 229 6.72 19.44 -27.10
C LYS A 229 6.05 20.43 -28.07
N SER A 230 4.72 20.42 -28.17
CA SER A 230 3.97 21.37 -29.00
C SER A 230 4.16 22.81 -28.50
N ALA A 231 3.95 23.04 -27.20
CA ALA A 231 4.11 24.37 -26.59
C ALA A 231 5.54 24.91 -26.73
N ALA A 232 6.56 24.04 -26.67
CA ALA A 232 7.95 24.44 -26.83
C ALA A 232 8.26 24.84 -28.27
N ALA A 233 7.73 24.08 -29.24
CA ALA A 233 7.90 24.38 -30.66
C ALA A 233 7.31 25.75 -31.04
N GLU A 234 6.16 26.13 -30.46
CA GLU A 234 5.57 27.47 -30.64
C GLU A 234 6.47 28.60 -30.12
N GLN A 235 7.28 28.33 -29.10
CA GLN A 235 8.25 29.26 -28.53
C GLN A 235 9.65 29.16 -29.18
N GLY A 236 9.83 28.27 -30.17
CA GLY A 236 11.14 28.01 -30.77
C GLY A 236 12.16 27.40 -29.80
N LYS A 237 11.67 26.59 -28.83
CA LYS A 237 12.43 25.91 -27.79
C LYS A 237 12.28 24.39 -27.89
N GLU A 238 13.16 23.66 -27.21
CA GLU A 238 12.99 22.24 -26.90
C GLU A 238 12.09 22.06 -25.65
N ALA A 239 11.38 20.93 -25.55
CA ALA A 239 10.46 20.66 -24.44
C ALA A 239 11.11 20.78 -23.05
N GLN A 240 12.35 20.31 -22.94
CA GLN A 240 13.17 20.38 -21.72
C GLN A 240 13.52 21.82 -21.28
N GLU A 241 13.36 22.80 -22.16
CA GLU A 241 13.60 24.22 -21.86
C GLU A 241 12.35 24.93 -21.33
N LEU A 242 11.18 24.27 -21.35
CA LEU A 242 9.98 24.78 -20.70
C LEU A 242 10.03 24.50 -19.20
N ALA A 243 9.72 25.51 -18.40
CA ALA A 243 9.55 25.32 -16.97
C ALA A 243 8.43 24.29 -16.69
N ALA A 244 8.64 23.43 -15.71
CA ALA A 244 7.59 22.60 -15.14
C ALA A 244 6.68 23.47 -14.25
N PRO A 245 5.36 23.17 -14.18
CA PRO A 245 4.47 23.81 -13.22
C PRO A 245 4.99 23.65 -11.80
N ARG A 246 5.09 24.76 -11.06
CA ARG A 246 5.61 24.78 -9.69
C ARG A 246 4.48 24.49 -8.70
N VAL A 247 4.57 23.37 -8.01
CA VAL A 247 3.51 22.89 -7.11
C VAL A 247 3.99 22.88 -5.66
N TYR A 248 3.09 23.25 -4.74
CA TYR A 248 3.27 23.04 -3.32
C TYR A 248 2.18 22.10 -2.78
N MET A 249 2.59 21.03 -2.11
CA MET A 249 1.67 20.09 -1.51
C MET A 249 1.64 20.27 0.00
N ALA A 250 0.46 20.55 0.55
CA ALA A 250 0.23 20.76 1.97
C ALA A 250 -0.46 19.57 2.61
N HIS A 251 -0.06 19.24 3.83
CA HIS A 251 -0.70 18.23 4.65
C HIS A 251 -2.04 18.76 5.21
N ARG A 252 -3.04 17.88 5.31
CA ARG A 252 -4.43 18.22 5.68
C ARG A 252 -4.63 18.99 7.00
N SER A 253 -3.63 18.94 7.88
CA SER A 253 -3.73 19.48 9.24
C SER A 253 -3.14 20.88 9.38
N ASN A 254 -2.27 21.29 8.47
CA ASN A 254 -1.53 22.55 8.55
C ASN A 254 -0.96 22.87 7.16
N LEU A 255 -1.28 24.06 6.63
CA LEU A 255 -0.72 24.57 5.38
C LEU A 255 0.81 24.49 5.37
N PHE A 256 1.46 24.78 6.51
CA PHE A 256 2.92 24.85 6.61
C PHE A 256 3.58 23.51 6.90
N ASN A 257 2.87 22.39 6.76
CA ASN A 257 3.45 21.06 6.81
C ASN A 257 3.43 20.47 5.40
N ASN A 258 4.60 20.37 4.77
CA ASN A 258 4.69 19.98 3.36
C ASN A 258 4.63 18.46 3.18
N VAL A 259 4.13 18.04 2.01
CA VAL A 259 4.31 16.69 1.48
C VAL A 259 5.47 16.74 0.48
N ALA A 260 6.58 16.09 0.81
CA ALA A 260 7.82 16.21 0.04
C ALA A 260 7.90 15.28 -1.18
N PHE A 261 7.00 14.30 -1.25
CA PHE A 261 6.93 13.33 -2.32
C PHE A 261 5.50 12.85 -2.47
N TYR A 262 5.01 12.83 -3.71
CA TYR A 262 3.77 12.17 -4.07
C TYR A 262 3.92 11.69 -5.51
N LEU A 263 3.91 10.38 -5.73
CA LEU A 263 4.20 9.79 -7.03
C LEU A 263 3.38 10.37 -8.19
N PRO A 264 2.09 10.76 -8.08
CA PRO A 264 1.37 11.33 -9.21
C PRO A 264 1.92 12.70 -9.61
N ILE A 265 2.50 13.46 -8.68
CA ILE A 265 3.19 14.71 -9.03
C ILE A 265 4.51 14.43 -9.77
N GLU A 266 5.26 13.40 -9.35
CA GLU A 266 6.49 13.01 -10.07
C GLU A 266 6.15 12.51 -11.49
N GLN A 267 5.03 11.80 -11.66
CA GLN A 267 4.53 11.31 -12.95
C GLN A 267 4.04 12.43 -13.88
N LEU A 268 3.79 13.64 -13.38
CA LEU A 268 3.26 14.77 -14.17
C LEU A 268 4.35 15.73 -14.68
N ASP A 269 5.64 15.41 -14.51
CA ASP A 269 6.75 16.33 -14.82
C ASP A 269 6.55 17.72 -14.18
N ALA A 270 6.04 17.74 -12.94
CA ALA A 270 5.77 18.94 -12.16
C ALA A 270 6.86 19.19 -11.10
N ASP A 271 7.22 20.46 -10.86
CA ASP A 271 8.23 20.84 -9.87
C ASP A 271 7.59 21.01 -8.49
N ASN A 272 7.62 19.96 -7.66
CA ASN A 272 7.27 20.12 -6.25
C ASN A 272 8.35 20.94 -5.55
N VAL A 273 8.01 22.18 -5.19
CA VAL A 273 8.96 23.16 -4.62
C VAL A 273 9.57 22.71 -3.29
N ALA A 274 8.96 21.73 -2.62
CA ALA A 274 9.47 21.16 -1.37
C ALA A 274 10.51 20.03 -1.56
N THR A 275 10.76 19.61 -2.81
CA THR A 275 11.71 18.52 -3.16
C THR A 275 13.18 18.86 -2.89
N ALA A 276 13.53 20.11 -2.60
CA ALA A 276 14.86 20.47 -2.07
C ALA A 276 15.23 19.68 -0.79
N ARG A 277 14.23 19.03 -0.16
CA ARG A 277 14.39 18.00 0.88
C ARG A 277 13.69 16.68 0.50
N ARG A 278 13.98 16.12 -0.69
CA ARG A 278 13.40 14.85 -1.18
C ARG A 278 13.28 13.82 -0.05
N GLY A 279 12.05 13.34 0.17
CA GLY A 279 11.74 12.29 1.13
C GLY A 279 11.54 12.70 2.59
N ARG A 280 11.50 13.99 2.94
CA ARG A 280 11.10 14.43 4.29
C ARG A 280 9.99 15.46 4.28
N ASP A 281 8.77 14.98 4.54
CA ASP A 281 7.68 15.83 5.03
C ASP A 281 8.17 16.64 6.24
N GLY A 282 7.69 17.86 6.39
CA GLY A 282 8.14 18.70 7.48
C GLY A 282 7.46 20.05 7.58
N GLU A 283 7.72 20.70 8.70
CA GLU A 283 7.24 22.06 8.92
C GLU A 283 8.14 23.07 8.19
N ILE A 284 7.50 24.06 7.57
CA ILE A 284 8.12 25.22 6.92
C ILE A 284 7.59 26.51 7.57
N SER A 285 8.23 27.63 7.29
CA SER A 285 7.71 28.95 7.68
C SER A 285 6.91 29.58 6.54
N ALA A 286 6.11 30.61 6.85
CA ALA A 286 5.42 31.40 5.82
C ALA A 286 6.41 32.09 4.87
N GLU A 287 7.55 32.55 5.38
CA GLU A 287 8.63 33.12 4.57
C GLU A 287 9.24 32.09 3.62
N GLN A 288 9.35 30.83 4.05
CA GLN A 288 9.85 29.76 3.18
C GLN A 288 8.85 29.45 2.05
N LEU A 289 7.55 29.40 2.37
CA LEU A 289 6.51 29.20 1.35
C LEU A 289 6.49 30.37 0.35
N LEU A 290 6.60 31.60 0.85
CA LEU A 290 6.71 32.81 0.03
C LEU A 290 7.97 32.80 -0.85
N ALA A 291 9.11 32.36 -0.31
CA ALA A 291 10.36 32.27 -1.06
C ALA A 291 10.34 31.16 -2.13
N TRP A 292 9.57 30.09 -1.91
CA TRP A 292 9.34 29.06 -2.92
C TRP A 292 8.41 29.49 -4.03
N ASP A 293 7.46 30.39 -3.73
CA ASP A 293 6.52 30.98 -4.70
C ASP A 293 5.92 29.94 -5.67
N PRO A 294 5.10 29.00 -5.17
CA PRO A 294 4.43 28.03 -6.02
C PRO A 294 3.34 28.68 -6.88
N GLU A 295 3.13 28.11 -8.07
CA GLU A 295 2.04 28.47 -9.00
C GLU A 295 0.73 27.76 -8.63
N TYR A 296 0.82 26.59 -7.99
CA TYR A 296 -0.32 25.78 -7.55
C TYR A 296 -0.11 25.28 -6.11
N ILE A 297 -1.18 25.32 -5.30
CA ILE A 297 -1.20 24.71 -3.97
C ILE A 297 -2.21 23.54 -3.98
N PHE A 298 -1.75 22.35 -3.60
CA PHE A 298 -2.57 21.16 -3.42
C PHE A 298 -2.74 20.84 -1.94
N LEU A 299 -3.98 20.84 -1.46
CA LEU A 299 -4.35 20.56 -0.09
C LEU A 299 -4.80 19.11 0.07
N HIS A 300 -4.03 18.34 0.83
CA HIS A 300 -4.37 16.96 1.14
C HIS A 300 -5.71 16.91 1.89
N THR A 301 -6.68 16.21 1.34
CA THR A 301 -8.06 16.16 1.84
C THR A 301 -8.57 14.72 1.76
N PRO A 302 -8.16 13.82 2.67
CA PRO A 302 -8.63 12.44 2.66
C PRO A 302 -10.08 12.28 3.14
N SER A 303 -10.70 13.37 3.62
CA SER A 303 -12.12 13.47 4.02
C SER A 303 -12.50 14.95 4.19
N GLN A 304 -13.80 15.25 4.36
CA GLN A 304 -14.30 16.64 4.51
C GLN A 304 -13.75 17.36 5.75
N THR A 305 -13.09 16.63 6.64
CA THR A 305 -12.55 17.14 7.90
C THR A 305 -11.15 17.74 7.78
N SER A 306 -10.75 18.16 6.57
CA SER A 306 -9.53 18.94 6.38
C SER A 306 -9.58 20.21 7.24
N ARG A 307 -8.48 20.49 7.95
CA ARG A 307 -8.38 21.66 8.85
C ARG A 307 -7.86 22.91 8.14
N VAL A 308 -7.61 22.80 6.83
CA VAL A 308 -7.09 23.89 6.02
C VAL A 308 -8.12 24.18 4.94
N ALA A 309 -8.82 25.30 5.07
CA ALA A 309 -9.78 25.74 4.07
C ALA A 309 -9.07 26.54 2.98
N ALA A 310 -9.36 26.25 1.70
CA ALA A 310 -8.81 27.01 0.59
C ALA A 310 -9.16 28.51 0.67
N SER A 311 -10.35 28.83 1.18
CA SER A 311 -10.79 30.22 1.41
C SER A 311 -9.92 30.95 2.45
N GLU A 312 -9.53 30.27 3.54
CA GLU A 312 -8.69 30.87 4.58
C GLU A 312 -7.29 31.23 4.04
N ILE A 313 -6.75 30.39 3.15
CA ILE A 313 -5.48 30.68 2.46
C ILE A 313 -5.63 31.89 1.53
N GLY A 314 -6.72 31.94 0.77
CA GLY A 314 -7.02 33.04 -0.16
C GLY A 314 -7.19 34.40 0.53
N GLU A 315 -7.67 34.41 1.77
CA GLU A 315 -7.91 35.63 2.57
C GLU A 315 -6.71 36.07 3.42
N ASP A 316 -5.68 35.22 3.56
CA ASP A 316 -4.50 35.53 4.38
C ASP A 316 -3.57 36.54 3.69
N SER A 317 -3.59 37.77 4.20
CA SER A 317 -2.73 38.86 3.71
C SER A 317 -1.23 38.56 3.75
N SER A 318 -0.77 37.65 4.61
CA SER A 318 0.64 37.24 4.68
C SER A 318 1.05 36.34 3.50
N LEU A 319 0.07 35.71 2.85
CA LEU A 319 0.24 34.80 1.71
C LEU A 319 -0.10 35.47 0.37
N ALA A 320 -0.64 36.68 0.37
CA ALA A 320 -1.12 37.40 -0.81
C ALA A 320 -0.05 37.73 -1.88
N GLN A 321 1.22 37.45 -1.61
CA GLN A 321 2.33 37.59 -2.56
C GLN A 321 2.73 36.27 -3.24
N ILE A 322 2.15 35.15 -2.83
CA ILE A 322 2.37 33.84 -3.47
C ILE A 322 1.52 33.76 -4.74
N SER A 323 2.12 33.35 -5.85
CA SER A 323 1.48 33.26 -7.17
C SER A 323 0.19 32.42 -7.13
N ALA A 324 0.22 31.23 -6.52
CA ALA A 324 -0.97 30.38 -6.36
C ALA A 324 -2.14 31.08 -5.62
N VAL A 325 -1.84 31.96 -4.67
CA VAL A 325 -2.87 32.69 -3.90
C VAL A 325 -3.45 33.83 -4.73
N GLN A 326 -2.61 34.53 -5.50
CA GLN A 326 -3.04 35.62 -6.39
C GLN A 326 -3.96 35.12 -7.50
N ASP A 327 -3.64 33.96 -8.09
CA ASP A 327 -4.38 33.39 -9.21
C ASP A 327 -5.58 32.53 -8.75
N GLY A 328 -5.66 32.24 -7.45
CA GLY A 328 -6.67 31.37 -6.85
C GLY A 328 -6.46 29.89 -7.19
N ASN A 329 -5.23 29.48 -7.47
CA ASN A 329 -4.83 28.13 -7.83
C ASN A 329 -4.61 27.26 -6.58
N ILE A 330 -5.68 27.09 -5.80
CA ILE A 330 -5.69 26.31 -4.56
C ILE A 330 -6.69 25.16 -4.73
N TYR A 331 -6.16 23.95 -4.83
CA TYR A 331 -6.90 22.74 -5.19
C TYR A 331 -6.78 21.68 -4.09
N ARG A 332 -7.61 20.64 -4.15
CA ARG A 332 -7.60 19.53 -3.20
C ARG A 332 -7.17 18.24 -3.89
N PHE A 333 -6.62 17.32 -3.11
CA PHE A 333 -6.34 15.96 -3.57
C PHE A 333 -6.58 14.95 -2.46
N LYS A 334 -6.85 13.70 -2.80
CA LYS A 334 -7.17 12.67 -1.80
C LYS A 334 -5.94 12.22 -1.03
N GLY A 335 -4.81 11.97 -1.71
CA GLY A 335 -3.51 11.64 -1.11
C GLY A 335 -3.40 10.29 -0.40
N THR A 336 -2.34 10.11 0.39
CA THR A 336 -1.88 8.80 0.93
C THR A 336 -2.02 8.67 2.44
N TYR A 337 -2.91 9.44 3.07
CA TYR A 337 -2.98 9.51 4.55
C TYR A 337 -3.16 8.14 5.24
N MET A 338 -3.83 7.20 4.59
CA MET A 338 -4.09 5.86 5.09
C MET A 338 -3.45 4.83 4.17
N GLY A 339 -2.18 4.99 3.84
CA GLY A 339 -1.47 4.13 2.88
C GLY A 339 -1.71 4.56 1.44
N TRP A 340 -1.07 3.84 0.51
CA TRP A 340 -1.19 4.09 -0.91
C TRP A 340 -2.33 3.25 -1.50
N ASP A 341 -3.06 3.83 -2.46
CA ASP A 341 -4.13 3.15 -3.19
C ASP A 341 -3.94 3.49 -4.67
N LEU A 342 -3.69 2.46 -5.49
CA LEU A 342 -3.44 2.65 -6.92
C LEU A 342 -4.61 3.35 -7.61
N ALA A 343 -5.85 2.96 -7.27
CA ALA A 343 -7.04 3.46 -7.94
C ALA A 343 -7.20 4.97 -7.71
N THR A 344 -7.20 5.39 -6.45
CA THR A 344 -7.30 6.83 -6.14
C THR A 344 -6.02 7.60 -6.45
N GLY A 345 -4.86 6.95 -6.50
CA GLY A 345 -3.61 7.54 -7.02
C GLY A 345 -3.72 7.92 -8.50
N LEU A 346 -4.29 7.06 -9.35
CA LEU A 346 -4.59 7.38 -10.75
C LEU A 346 -5.61 8.52 -10.89
N ILE A 347 -6.60 8.57 -9.99
CA ILE A 347 -7.59 9.66 -9.99
C ILE A 347 -6.93 10.98 -9.63
N ASP A 348 -6.09 11.00 -8.60
CA ASP A 348 -5.29 12.19 -8.26
C ASP A 348 -4.33 12.55 -9.40
N LEU A 349 -3.73 11.57 -10.10
CA LEU A 349 -2.90 11.79 -11.30
C LEU A 349 -3.68 12.53 -12.40
N ILE A 350 -4.86 12.04 -12.75
CA ILE A 350 -5.71 12.65 -13.79
C ILE A 350 -6.20 14.02 -13.36
N HIS A 351 -6.65 14.14 -12.11
CA HIS A 351 -7.18 15.39 -11.56
C HIS A 351 -6.10 16.48 -11.54
N MET A 352 -4.91 16.17 -11.02
CA MET A 352 -3.77 17.08 -11.00
C MET A 352 -3.28 17.38 -12.42
N GLY A 353 -3.22 16.37 -13.30
CA GLY A 353 -2.83 16.56 -14.70
C GLY A 353 -3.73 17.55 -15.42
N LYS A 354 -5.05 17.45 -15.22
CA LYS A 354 -6.02 18.40 -15.79
C LYS A 354 -5.88 19.82 -15.24
N ILE A 355 -5.47 19.99 -13.98
CA ILE A 355 -5.21 21.31 -13.39
C ILE A 355 -3.92 21.93 -13.96
N LEU A 356 -2.86 21.12 -14.06
CA LEU A 356 -1.53 21.60 -14.45
C LEU A 356 -1.37 21.75 -15.97
N TYR A 357 -2.08 20.94 -16.75
CA TYR A 357 -2.00 20.87 -18.21
C TYR A 357 -3.40 20.81 -18.84
N PRO A 358 -4.26 21.82 -18.65
CA PRO A 358 -5.69 21.74 -19.03
C PRO A 358 -5.93 21.42 -20.51
N GLU A 359 -5.07 21.90 -21.41
CA GLU A 359 -5.18 21.63 -22.85
C GLU A 359 -4.86 20.17 -23.22
N ALA A 360 -4.04 19.46 -22.43
CA ALA A 360 -3.70 18.05 -22.67
C ALA A 360 -4.78 17.07 -22.16
N PHE A 361 -5.74 17.58 -21.36
CA PHE A 361 -6.79 16.83 -20.69
C PHE A 361 -8.19 17.39 -20.99
N ASP A 362 -8.35 18.13 -22.09
CA ASP A 362 -9.61 18.76 -22.49
C ASP A 362 -10.69 17.72 -22.83
N ASP A 363 -10.27 16.57 -23.36
CA ASP A 363 -11.08 15.40 -23.71
C ASP A 363 -11.43 14.48 -22.52
N ILE A 364 -10.82 14.70 -21.35
CA ILE A 364 -10.98 13.82 -20.18
C ILE A 364 -12.03 14.38 -19.23
N ASP A 365 -13.13 13.65 -19.07
CA ASP A 365 -14.06 13.84 -17.94
C ASP A 365 -13.51 13.10 -16.71
N THR A 366 -12.98 13.87 -15.75
CA THR A 366 -12.38 13.33 -14.51
C THR A 366 -13.37 12.51 -13.69
N ALA A 367 -14.66 12.87 -13.67
CA ALA A 367 -15.65 12.15 -12.90
C ALA A 367 -15.97 10.80 -13.53
N GLN A 368 -16.22 10.79 -14.84
CA GLN A 368 -16.47 9.56 -15.58
C GLN A 368 -15.23 8.65 -15.53
N ARG A 369 -14.04 9.21 -15.71
CA ARG A 369 -12.81 8.42 -15.71
C ARG A 369 -12.49 7.86 -14.33
N GLY A 370 -12.69 8.66 -13.28
CA GLY A 370 -12.51 8.20 -11.91
C GLY A 370 -13.48 7.09 -11.52
N GLU A 371 -14.73 7.17 -11.98
CA GLU A 371 -15.71 6.09 -11.79
C GLU A 371 -15.29 4.79 -12.48
N GLN A 372 -14.79 4.87 -13.71
CA GLN A 372 -14.26 3.71 -14.43
C GLN A 372 -13.08 3.08 -13.69
N ILE A 373 -12.15 3.88 -13.17
CA ILE A 373 -11.00 3.41 -12.40
C ILE A 373 -11.47 2.72 -11.12
N LEU A 374 -12.33 3.36 -10.32
CA LEU A 374 -12.81 2.77 -9.08
C LEU A 374 -13.58 1.48 -9.31
N ASN A 375 -14.47 1.43 -10.32
CA ASN A 375 -15.19 0.20 -10.65
C ASN A 375 -14.22 -0.91 -11.10
N LYS A 376 -13.18 -0.56 -11.86
CA LYS A 376 -12.17 -1.54 -12.31
C LYS A 376 -11.38 -2.14 -11.15
N PHE A 377 -11.03 -1.35 -10.15
CA PHE A 377 -10.28 -1.81 -8.98
C PHE A 377 -11.17 -2.46 -7.92
N TYR A 378 -12.35 -1.91 -7.62
CA TYR A 378 -13.19 -2.33 -6.50
C TYR A 378 -14.43 -3.15 -6.92
N GLY A 379 -14.72 -3.26 -8.22
CA GLY A 379 -15.85 -4.02 -8.75
C GLY A 379 -17.23 -3.43 -8.44
N GLN A 380 -17.31 -2.15 -8.06
CA GLN A 380 -18.58 -1.45 -7.75
C GLN A 380 -18.72 -0.12 -8.47
N GLU A 381 -19.98 0.23 -8.76
CA GLU A 381 -20.36 1.54 -9.29
C GLU A 381 -20.72 2.54 -8.19
N GLY A 382 -20.70 3.83 -8.51
CA GLY A 382 -21.07 4.95 -7.65
C GLY A 382 -20.03 5.34 -6.60
N LEU A 383 -18.78 4.87 -6.76
CA LEU A 383 -17.72 5.14 -5.79
C LEU A 383 -17.08 6.52 -5.98
N PHE A 384 -17.06 7.06 -7.20
CA PHE A 384 -16.42 8.35 -7.46
C PHE A 384 -17.18 9.51 -6.83
N GLU A 385 -18.52 9.47 -6.87
CA GLU A 385 -19.34 10.49 -6.21
C GLU A 385 -19.01 10.56 -4.71
N HIS A 386 -18.90 9.40 -4.05
CA HIS A 386 -18.49 9.31 -2.65
C HIS A 386 -17.07 9.86 -2.42
N LEU A 387 -16.11 9.47 -3.26
CA LEU A 387 -14.75 10.01 -3.18
C LEU A 387 -14.72 11.54 -3.28
N ASN A 388 -15.48 12.09 -4.24
CA ASN A 388 -15.57 13.52 -4.45
C ASN A 388 -16.30 14.23 -3.30
N GLU A 389 -17.34 13.65 -2.72
CA GLU A 389 -17.97 14.16 -1.50
C GLU A 389 -16.96 14.21 -0.35
N GLN A 390 -16.09 13.21 -0.22
CA GLN A 390 -15.09 13.17 0.85
C GLN A 390 -13.94 14.15 0.62
N SER A 391 -13.40 14.21 -0.58
CA SER A 391 -12.12 14.89 -0.85
C SER A 391 -12.31 16.23 -1.54
N SER A 392 -13.52 16.53 -2.02
CA SER A 392 -13.89 17.70 -2.82
C SER A 392 -12.95 17.93 -4.01
N LEU A 393 -12.57 16.85 -4.69
CA LEU A 393 -11.58 16.88 -5.78
C LEU A 393 -12.02 17.84 -6.89
N LEU A 394 -13.30 17.82 -7.27
CA LEU A 394 -13.79 18.64 -8.37
C LEU A 394 -14.13 20.09 -7.97
N GLU A 395 -13.95 20.46 -6.71
CA GLU A 395 -14.15 21.85 -6.26
C GLU A 395 -13.12 22.78 -6.93
N ASN A 396 -13.55 23.96 -7.40
CA ASN A 396 -12.73 24.96 -8.08
C ASN A 396 -12.09 24.55 -9.43
N THR A 397 -12.50 23.44 -10.04
CA THR A 397 -11.94 22.95 -11.32
C THR A 397 -12.60 23.49 -12.60
N SER A 398 -13.65 24.32 -12.47
CA SER A 398 -14.53 24.72 -13.59
C SER A 398 -14.08 25.97 -14.37
N LYS A 399 -12.77 26.20 -14.55
CA LYS A 399 -12.27 27.34 -15.35
C LYS A 399 -12.01 26.96 -16.81
#